data_AF-A0A923MJA6-F1
#
_entry.id   AF-A0A923MJA6-F1
#
_cell.length_a   1.000
_cell.length_b   1.000
_cell.length_c   1.000
_cell.angle_alpha   90.00
_cell.angle_beta   90.00
_cell.angle_gamma   90.00
#
_symmetry.space_group_name_H-M   'P 1'
#
loop_
_entity.id
_entity.type
_entity.pdbx_description
1 polymer ?
#
loop_
_entity_poly.entity_id
_entity_poly.type
_entity_poly.pdbx_seq_one_letter_code
_entity_poly.pdbx_strand_id
1 'polypeptide(L)'
;MKYYRKAAQIKQDLRNQDAWLQGAYFYEALIDAAPVLRAFAKKGTKPTPYRESPYELFSRQDKKQQKQLQEKHDDQAKAYMEAFMVSVNKKFQEKGGGVSGRQCGNSGVGVSDRQ
;
A
#
# COMPACT_ATOMS: atom_id res chain seq x y z
N MET A 1 26.44 -9.84 49.22
CA MET A 1 25.30 -10.64 48.71
C MET A 1 24.22 -9.83 47.97
N LYS A 2 23.91 -8.57 48.33
CA LYS A 2 22.80 -7.79 47.72
C LYS A 2 22.96 -7.50 46.21
N TYR A 3 24.17 -7.30 45.72
CA TYR A 3 24.43 -6.95 44.31
C TYR A 3 24.14 -8.10 43.33
N TYR A 4 24.48 -9.35 43.70
CA TYR A 4 24.21 -10.52 42.85
C TYR A 4 22.71 -10.77 42.66
N ARG A 5 21.90 -10.52 43.71
CA ARG A 5 20.44 -10.65 43.63
C ARG A 5 19.84 -9.61 42.68
N LYS A 6 20.30 -8.35 42.76
CA LYS A 6 19.87 -7.29 41.83
C LYS A 6 20.23 -7.62 40.38
N ALA A 7 21.43 -8.13 40.14
CA ALA A 7 21.85 -8.53 38.78
C ALA A 7 21.00 -9.70 38.23
N ALA A 8 20.66 -10.68 39.07
CA ALA A 8 19.78 -11.79 38.68
C ALA A 8 18.37 -11.29 38.33
N GLN A 9 17.83 -10.37 39.12
CA GLN A 9 16.52 -9.77 38.87
C GLN A 9 16.49 -8.99 37.55
N ILE A 10 17.51 -8.16 37.30
CA ILE A 10 17.64 -7.44 36.02
C ILE A 10 17.72 -8.42 34.84
N LYS A 11 18.47 -9.51 34.96
CA LYS A 11 18.54 -10.54 33.92
C LYS A 11 17.18 -11.18 33.64
N GLN A 12 16.40 -11.45 34.69
CA GLN A 12 15.06 -12.02 34.54
C GLN A 12 14.09 -11.03 33.87
N ASP A 13 14.16 -9.76 34.23
CA ASP A 13 13.34 -8.70 33.62
C ASP A 13 13.69 -8.48 32.14
N LEU A 14 14.96 -8.56 31.77
CA LEU A 14 15.39 -8.52 30.37
C LEU A 14 14.84 -9.71 29.58
N ARG A 15 14.89 -10.92 30.14
CA ARG A 15 14.34 -12.13 29.49
C ARG A 15 12.83 -12.05 29.30
N ASN A 16 12.12 -11.46 30.26
CA ASN A 16 10.68 -11.24 30.13
C ASN A 16 10.36 -10.24 29.00
N GLN A 17 11.14 -9.17 28.87
CA GLN A 17 10.99 -8.22 27.77
C GLN A 17 11.30 -8.85 26.41
N ASP A 18 12.36 -9.67 26.31
CA ASP A 18 12.68 -10.42 25.09
C ASP A 18 11.56 -11.37 24.70
N ALA A 19 11.00 -12.11 25.66
CA ALA A 19 9.88 -13.03 25.44
C ALA A 19 8.61 -12.29 24.99
N TRP A 20 8.33 -11.11 25.57
CA TRP A 20 7.23 -10.26 25.16
C TRP A 20 7.35 -9.81 23.71
N LEU A 21 8.55 -9.36 23.33
CA LEU A 21 8.85 -8.97 21.95
C LEU A 21 8.70 -10.14 20.98
N GLN A 22 9.22 -11.31 21.36
CA GLN A 22 9.07 -12.53 20.57
C GLN A 22 7.59 -12.91 20.38
N GLY A 23 6.77 -12.77 21.43
CA GLY A 23 5.32 -12.98 21.37
C GLY A 23 4.65 -12.05 20.36
N ALA A 24 5.02 -10.77 20.32
CA ALA A 24 4.50 -9.82 19.35
C ALA A 24 4.83 -10.22 17.91
N TYR A 25 6.07 -10.66 17.65
CA TYR A 25 6.48 -11.16 16.32
C TYR A 25 5.70 -12.39 15.86
N PHE A 26 5.43 -13.33 16.77
CA PHE A 26 4.61 -14.51 16.44
C PHE A 26 3.15 -14.14 16.19
N TYR A 27 2.59 -13.24 17.00
CA TYR A 27 1.22 -12.76 16.83
C TYR A 27 1.01 -12.10 15.46
N GLU A 28 1.94 -11.22 15.05
CA GLU A 28 1.92 -10.58 13.73
C GLU A 28 1.99 -11.61 12.60
N ALA A 29 2.94 -12.56 12.67
CA ALA A 29 3.08 -13.61 11.66
C ALA A 29 1.81 -14.48 11.50
N LEU A 30 1.11 -14.75 12.61
CA LEU A 30 -0.16 -15.50 12.57
C LEU A 30 -1.27 -14.70 11.89
N ILE A 31 -1.35 -13.40 12.15
CA ILE A 31 -2.32 -12.51 11.48
C ILE A 31 -2.02 -12.44 9.98
N ASP A 32 -0.75 -12.30 9.60
CA ASP A 32 -0.32 -12.23 8.21
C ASP A 32 -0.60 -13.54 7.45
N ALA A 33 -0.55 -14.68 8.14
CA ALA A 33 -0.90 -16.00 7.61
C ALA A 33 -2.42 -16.28 7.59
N ALA A 34 -3.23 -15.54 8.36
CA ALA A 34 -4.67 -15.76 8.49
C ALA A 34 -5.45 -15.80 7.15
N PRO A 35 -5.11 -15.00 6.12
CA PRO A 35 -5.78 -15.07 4.82
C PRO A 35 -5.67 -16.44 4.13
N VAL A 36 -4.58 -17.16 4.37
CA VAL A 36 -4.31 -18.49 3.80
C VAL A 36 -5.03 -19.58 4.59
N LEU A 37 -5.13 -19.41 5.91
CA LEU A 37 -5.71 -20.40 6.82
C LEU A 37 -7.25 -20.36 6.88
N ARG A 38 -7.89 -19.40 6.19
CA ARG A 38 -9.36 -19.29 6.14
C ARG A 38 -9.97 -20.44 5.33
N ALA A 39 -10.96 -21.13 5.89
CA ALA A 39 -11.61 -22.33 5.31
C ALA A 39 -12.22 -22.16 3.90
N PHE A 40 -12.41 -20.93 3.43
CA PHE A 40 -12.89 -20.59 2.08
C PHE A 40 -11.98 -19.57 1.38
N ALA A 41 -10.67 -19.62 1.63
CA ALA A 41 -9.71 -18.80 0.90
C ALA A 41 -9.75 -19.14 -0.60
N LYS A 42 -9.79 -18.11 -1.45
CA LYS A 42 -9.75 -18.30 -2.90
C LYS A 42 -8.41 -18.94 -3.27
N LYS A 43 -8.42 -19.93 -4.17
CA LYS A 43 -7.20 -20.61 -4.64
C LYS A 43 -6.21 -19.58 -5.17
N GLY A 44 -5.04 -19.46 -4.51
CA GLY A 44 -4.02 -18.45 -4.81
C GLY A 44 -4.01 -17.22 -3.89
N THR A 45 -4.75 -17.22 -2.78
CA THR A 45 -4.64 -16.18 -1.73
C THR A 45 -3.23 -16.22 -1.15
N LYS A 46 -2.45 -15.16 -1.37
CA LYS A 46 -1.11 -15.01 -0.83
C LYS A 46 -1.21 -14.45 0.59
N PRO A 47 -0.42 -14.94 1.55
CA PRO A 47 -0.32 -14.31 2.86
C PRO A 47 0.25 -12.89 2.70
N THR A 48 -0.09 -12.02 3.64
CA THR A 48 0.59 -10.71 3.74
C THR A 48 2.07 -11.00 3.99
N PRO A 49 3.00 -10.37 3.24
CA PRO A 49 4.42 -10.58 3.46
C PRO A 49 4.78 -10.12 4.88
N TYR A 50 5.61 -10.92 5.56
CA TYR A 50 6.11 -10.58 6.87
C TYR A 50 6.93 -9.29 6.82
N ARG A 51 7.02 -8.62 7.98
CA ARG A 51 7.75 -7.37 8.13
C ARG A 51 9.21 -7.50 7.67
N GLU A 52 9.68 -6.53 6.89
CA GLU A 52 11.05 -6.49 6.35
C GLU A 52 12.09 -6.02 7.39
N SER A 53 11.65 -5.33 8.44
CA SER A 53 12.53 -4.72 9.45
C SER A 53 12.11 -5.04 10.89
N PRO A 54 13.04 -5.05 11.85
CA PRO A 54 12.71 -5.28 13.26
C PRO A 54 11.82 -4.21 13.89
N TYR A 55 11.24 -4.52 15.06
CA TYR A 55 10.55 -3.52 15.89
C TYR A 55 11.55 -2.49 16.43
N GLU A 56 11.21 -1.22 16.28
CA GLU A 56 11.95 -0.11 16.86
C GLU A 56 11.64 -0.03 18.37
N LEU A 57 12.41 -0.74 19.19
CA LEU A 57 12.24 -0.76 20.65
C LEU A 57 12.67 0.54 21.33
N PHE A 58 13.71 1.17 20.77
CA PHE A 58 14.23 2.43 21.25
C PHE A 58 13.97 3.43 20.16
N SER A 59 13.11 4.41 20.45
CA SER A 59 12.70 5.47 19.54
C SER A 59 13.87 6.34 19.11
N ARG A 60 14.74 5.83 18.24
CA ARG A 60 15.63 6.61 17.40
C ARG A 60 14.93 6.83 16.07
N GLN A 61 13.93 7.71 16.11
CA GLN A 61 13.51 8.61 15.04
C GLN A 61 13.97 8.25 13.60
N ASP A 62 13.47 7.16 13.02
CA ASP A 62 13.66 6.88 11.60
C ASP A 62 12.44 7.28 10.76
N LYS A 63 11.74 8.35 11.16
CA LYS A 63 10.70 9.03 10.35
C LYS A 63 11.19 9.38 8.94
N LYS A 64 12.50 9.57 8.76
CA LYS A 64 13.14 9.82 7.46
C LYS A 64 13.25 8.57 6.58
N GLN A 65 13.42 7.38 7.15
CA GLN A 65 13.53 6.14 6.37
C GLN A 65 12.15 5.67 5.92
N GLN A 66 11.13 5.75 6.78
CA GLN A 66 9.74 5.48 6.41
C GLN A 66 9.25 6.38 5.27
N LYS A 67 9.54 7.70 5.33
CA LYS A 67 9.18 8.63 4.23
C LYS A 67 9.84 8.24 2.90
N GLN A 68 11.12 7.90 2.92
CA GLN A 68 11.85 7.51 1.70
C GLN A 68 11.37 6.19 1.11
N LEU A 69 10.98 5.22 1.95
CA LEU A 69 10.40 3.97 1.46
C LEU A 69 9.02 4.22 0.84
N GLN A 70 8.19 5.02 1.50
CA GLN A 70 6.86 5.41 1.00
C GLN A 70 6.97 6.12 -0.36
N GLU A 71 7.87 7.10 -0.49
CA GLU A 71 8.12 7.83 -1.75
C GLU A 71 8.50 6.88 -2.90
N LYS A 72 9.38 5.89 -2.65
CA LYS A 72 9.76 4.89 -3.65
C LYS A 72 8.59 4.00 -4.08
N HIS A 73 7.74 3.60 -3.15
CA HIS A 73 6.54 2.81 -3.47
C HIS A 73 5.50 3.62 -4.25
N ASP A 74 5.33 4.89 -3.91
CA ASP A 74 4.39 5.79 -4.57
C ASP A 74 4.82 6.08 -6.01
N ASP A 75 6.13 6.25 -6.27
CA ASP A 75 6.65 6.47 -7.63
C ASP A 75 6.51 5.23 -8.52
N GLN A 76 6.75 4.03 -7.97
CA GLN A 76 6.49 2.78 -8.68
C GLN A 76 4.99 2.64 -9.00
N ALA A 77 4.12 2.92 -8.04
CA ALA A 77 2.66 2.84 -8.24
C ALA A 77 2.17 3.82 -9.32
N LYS A 78 2.69 5.06 -9.35
CA LYS A 78 2.40 6.03 -10.41
C LYS A 78 2.81 5.52 -11.78
N ALA A 79 4.03 5.00 -11.94
CA ALA A 79 4.51 4.47 -13.21
C ALA A 79 3.65 3.29 -13.71
N TYR A 80 3.26 2.38 -12.81
CA TYR A 80 2.34 1.30 -13.14
C TYR A 80 0.96 1.82 -13.56
N MET A 81 0.44 2.84 -12.88
CA MET A 81 -0.87 3.44 -13.18
C MET A 81 -0.86 4.19 -14.52
N GLU A 82 0.21 4.91 -14.83
CA GLU A 82 0.39 5.58 -16.12
C GLU A 82 0.47 4.56 -17.27
N ALA A 83 1.29 3.52 -17.13
CA ALA A 83 1.38 2.46 -18.12
C ALA A 83 0.04 1.75 -18.32
N PHE A 84 -0.69 1.51 -17.23
CA PHE A 84 -2.04 0.96 -17.29
C PHE A 84 -3.00 1.89 -18.03
N MET A 85 -3.03 3.19 -17.71
CA MET A 85 -3.89 4.17 -18.36
C MET A 85 -3.60 4.31 -19.86
N VAL A 86 -2.33 4.32 -20.26
CA VAL A 86 -1.93 4.32 -21.69
C VAL A 86 -2.43 3.05 -22.38
N SER A 87 -2.30 1.88 -21.74
CA SER A 87 -2.77 0.62 -22.30
C SER A 87 -4.30 0.54 -22.40
N VAL A 88 -5.03 1.15 -21.46
CA VAL A 88 -6.50 1.21 -21.45
C VAL A 88 -6.99 2.20 -22.50
N ASN A 89 -6.39 3.39 -22.60
CA ASN A 89 -6.74 4.39 -23.61
C ASN A 89 -6.52 3.86 -25.03
N LYS A 90 -5.41 3.16 -25.27
CA LYS A 90 -5.15 2.50 -26.57
C LYS A 90 -6.24 1.47 -26.89
N LYS A 91 -6.60 0.61 -25.92
CA LYS A 91 -7.67 -0.38 -26.08
C LYS A 91 -9.06 0.26 -26.27
N PHE A 92 -9.31 1.42 -25.69
CA PHE A 92 -10.58 2.14 -25.81
C PHE A 92 -10.72 2.83 -27.17
N GLN A 93 -9.63 3.38 -27.71
CA GLN A 93 -9.59 3.91 -29.07
C GLN A 93 -9.69 2.80 -30.12
N GLU A 94 -9.02 1.67 -29.91
CA GLU A 94 -9.10 0.49 -30.80
C GLU A 94 -10.48 -0.19 -30.79
N LYS A 95 -11.25 -0.10 -29.69
CA LYS A 95 -12.60 -0.67 -29.57
C LYS A 95 -13.77 0.28 -29.89
N GLY A 96 -13.51 1.48 -30.42
CA GLY A 96 -14.56 2.34 -30.97
C GLY A 96 -15.37 3.10 -29.91
N GLY A 97 -14.73 4.03 -29.20
CA GLY A 97 -15.42 5.10 -28.46
C GLY A 97 -15.90 6.22 -29.37
N GLY A 98 -16.90 5.95 -30.21
CA GLY A 98 -17.59 6.97 -31.01
C GLY A 98 -18.47 7.86 -30.14
N VAL A 99 -17.95 8.98 -29.64
CA VAL A 99 -18.78 10.08 -29.14
C VAL A 99 -19.32 10.83 -30.36
N SER A 100 -20.55 10.48 -30.74
CA SER A 100 -21.40 11.30 -31.62
C SER A 100 -21.63 12.65 -30.94
N GLY A 101 -20.78 13.62 -31.29
CA GLY A 101 -21.05 15.03 -31.07
C GLY A 101 -22.21 15.43 -31.97
N ARG A 102 -23.39 15.61 -31.39
CA ARG A 102 -24.54 16.24 -32.04
C ARG A 102 -24.12 17.63 -32.56
N GLN A 103 -23.98 17.75 -33.87
CA GLN A 103 -24.12 19.03 -34.56
C GLN A 103 -25.56 19.49 -34.36
N CYS A 104 -25.78 20.39 -33.40
CA CYS A 104 -26.97 21.22 -33.38
C CYS A 104 -26.82 22.24 -34.52
N GLY A 105 -27.63 22.06 -35.57
CA GLY A 105 -27.69 22.98 -36.70
C GLY A 105 -28.15 24.36 -36.27
N ASN A 106 -27.43 25.39 -36.71
CA ASN A 106 -27.83 26.79 -36.53
C ASN A 106 -28.88 27.12 -37.60
N SER A 107 -30.15 27.15 -37.21
CA SER A 107 -31.26 27.70 -37.98
C SER A 107 -31.02 29.18 -38.28
N GLY A 108 -31.26 29.57 -39.54
CA GLY A 108 -30.83 30.84 -40.11
C GLY A 108 -31.39 32.11 -39.49
N VAL A 109 -30.62 33.19 -39.67
CA VAL A 109 -31.08 34.58 -39.59
C VAL A 109 -30.53 35.26 -40.84
N GLY A 110 -31.43 35.55 -41.79
CA GLY A 110 -31.11 36.30 -43.00
C GLY A 110 -30.84 37.76 -42.68
N VAL A 111 -29.70 38.27 -43.16
CA VAL A 111 -29.42 39.71 -43.21
C VAL A 111 -29.65 40.15 -44.64
N SER A 112 -30.66 40.98 -44.86
CA SER A 112 -30.94 41.62 -46.15
C SER A 112 -29.99 42.79 -46.36
N ASP A 113 -29.10 42.66 -47.35
CA ASP A 113 -28.39 43.80 -47.93
C ASP A 113 -29.36 44.60 -48.80
N ARG A 114 -29.48 45.89 -48.49
CA ARG A 114 -30.32 46.88 -49.18
C ARG A 114 -29.41 47.69 -50.10
N GLN A 115 -29.54 47.50 -51.41
CA GLN A 115 -29.27 48.52 -52.44
C GLN A 115 -30.60 48.88 -53.10
#